data_AF-A0A6C0LU07-F1
#
_entry.id   AF-A0A6C0LU07-F1
#
_cell.length_a   1.000
_cell.length_b   1.000
_cell.length_c   1.000
_cell.angle_alpha   90.00
_cell.angle_beta   90.00
_cell.angle_gamma   90.00
#
_symmetry.space_group_name_H-M   'P 1'
#
loop_
_entity.id
_entity.type
_entity.pdbx_description
1 polymer ?
#
loop_
_entity_poly.entity_id
_entity_poly.type
_entity_poly.pdbx_seq_one_letter_code
_entity_poly.pdbx_strand_id
1 'polypeptide(L)'
;MTICCICMEEMDEGIELIECGHDCFHPQCIMQWFRSGFKRCPICNDTGLSESVPKRTGEESIKLIKAQFRKGKTNETTTKLVAKLYKTEAKLVDVKKQITSLKSEHGIFRDLLLKERKLWSKRRSINNVIIDLKRSIVQICVMSELILVTKKKIYRNIT
;
A
#
# COMPACT_ATOMS: atom_id res chain seq x y z
N MET A 1 -18.73 14.71 -37.48
CA MET A 1 -19.64 15.12 -36.39
C MET A 1 -19.46 14.12 -35.26
N THR A 2 -18.72 14.52 -34.24
CA THR A 2 -18.61 13.82 -32.97
C THR A 2 -19.63 14.43 -31.99
N ILE A 3 -20.24 13.62 -31.13
CA ILE A 3 -21.22 14.07 -30.13
C ILE A 3 -20.62 13.81 -28.76
N CYS A 4 -20.67 14.80 -27.86
CA CYS A 4 -20.16 14.66 -26.51
C CYS A 4 -21.08 13.78 -25.66
N CYS A 5 -20.56 12.70 -25.06
CA CYS A 5 -21.38 11.78 -24.24
C CYS A 5 -21.84 12.36 -22.89
N ILE A 6 -21.37 13.53 -22.48
CA ILE A 6 -21.73 14.17 -21.21
C ILE A 6 -22.87 15.17 -21.39
N CYS A 7 -22.80 16.04 -22.41
CA CYS A 7 -23.83 17.06 -22.68
C CYS A 7 -24.73 16.73 -23.87
N MET A 8 -24.41 15.69 -24.65
CA MET A 8 -25.14 15.27 -25.86
C MET A 8 -25.19 16.33 -26.98
N GLU A 9 -24.27 17.29 -26.97
CA GLU A 9 -24.13 18.32 -28.00
C GLU A 9 -23.04 17.95 -29.01
N GLU A 10 -23.15 18.51 -30.22
CA GLU A 10 -22.13 18.38 -31.27
C GLU A 10 -20.83 19.09 -30.87
N MET A 11 -19.72 18.49 -31.25
CA MET A 11 -18.38 18.96 -30.91
C MET A 11 -17.45 18.88 -32.11
N ASP A 12 -16.65 19.93 -32.30
CA ASP A 12 -15.67 20.03 -33.39
C ASP A 12 -14.35 19.31 -33.06
N GLU A 13 -13.91 19.39 -31.80
CA GLU A 13 -12.67 18.77 -31.31
C GLU A 13 -12.90 18.11 -29.95
N GLY A 14 -12.50 16.85 -29.84
CA GLY A 14 -12.63 16.05 -28.62
C GLY A 14 -11.31 15.76 -27.93
N ILE A 15 -11.39 15.54 -26.62
CA ILE A 15 -10.26 15.09 -25.83
C ILE A 15 -10.33 13.58 -25.64
N GLU A 16 -9.25 12.92 -26.05
CA GLU A 16 -9.00 11.53 -25.77
C GLU A 16 -8.49 11.33 -24.33
N LEU A 17 -9.18 10.45 -23.59
CA LEU A 17 -8.70 9.95 -22.31
C LEU A 17 -7.63 8.88 -22.55
N ILE A 18 -6.37 9.20 -22.25
CA ILE A 18 -5.17 8.33 -22.44
C ILE A 18 -5.35 6.92 -21.85
N GLU A 19 -6.13 6.79 -20.77
CA GLU A 19 -6.30 5.53 -20.05
C GLU A 19 -7.24 4.54 -20.76
N CYS A 20 -8.24 5.03 -21.49
CA CYS A 20 -9.29 4.18 -22.09
C CYS A 20 -9.55 4.43 -23.57
N GLY A 21 -8.88 5.42 -24.18
CA GLY A 21 -8.97 5.73 -25.61
C GLY A 21 -10.30 6.32 -26.06
N HIS A 22 -11.16 6.76 -25.14
CA HIS A 22 -12.43 7.42 -25.50
C HIS A 22 -12.19 8.91 -25.74
N ASP A 23 -12.58 9.40 -26.93
CA ASP A 23 -12.29 10.74 -27.49
C ASP A 23 -13.53 11.64 -27.63
N CYS A 24 -14.72 11.13 -27.33
CA CYS A 24 -16.00 11.83 -27.48
C CYS A 24 -16.38 12.69 -26.27
N PHE A 25 -15.49 13.58 -25.83
CA PHE A 25 -15.77 14.54 -24.76
C PHE A 25 -15.30 15.95 -25.06
N HIS A 26 -16.16 16.92 -24.76
CA HIS A 26 -15.72 18.30 -24.64
C HIS A 26 -14.68 18.43 -23.52
N PRO A 27 -13.60 19.21 -23.73
CA PRO A 27 -12.63 19.53 -22.70
C PRO A 27 -13.27 19.98 -21.38
N GLN A 28 -14.26 20.86 -21.48
CA GLN A 28 -14.91 21.43 -20.31
C GLN A 28 -15.80 20.39 -19.59
N CYS A 29 -16.54 19.57 -20.34
CA CYS A 29 -17.42 18.56 -19.76
C CYS A 29 -16.64 17.50 -19.00
N ILE A 30 -15.55 16.98 -19.58
CA ILE A 30 -14.75 15.96 -18.92
C ILE A 30 -13.98 16.53 -17.71
N MET A 31 -13.49 17.76 -17.79
CA MET A 31 -12.86 18.42 -16.63
C MET A 31 -13.87 18.66 -15.50
N GLN A 32 -15.09 19.10 -15.82
CA GLN A 32 -16.14 19.32 -14.82
C GLN A 32 -16.55 18.00 -14.16
N TRP A 33 -16.69 16.93 -14.94
CA TRP A 33 -16.95 15.58 -14.43
C TRP A 33 -15.93 15.16 -13.37
N PHE A 34 -14.64 15.34 -13.65
CA PHE A 34 -13.58 15.03 -12.68
C PHE A 34 -13.58 15.97 -11.47
N ARG A 35 -13.88 17.27 -11.65
CA ARG A 35 -13.99 18.24 -10.56
C ARG A 35 -15.18 17.99 -9.64
N SER A 36 -16.27 17.41 -10.15
CA SER A 36 -17.44 17.02 -9.38
C SER A 36 -17.20 15.79 -8.48
N GLY A 37 -15.99 15.21 -8.51
CA GLY A 37 -15.58 14.11 -7.63
C GLY A 37 -15.67 12.73 -8.24
N PHE A 38 -16.16 12.61 -9.47
CA PHE A 38 -16.12 11.35 -10.22
C PHE A 38 -14.70 11.11 -10.74
N LYS A 39 -14.11 9.95 -10.40
CA LYS A 39 -12.75 9.58 -10.84
C LYS A 39 -12.74 8.55 -11.96
N ARG A 40 -13.86 8.40 -12.66
CA ARG A 40 -14.09 7.31 -13.60
C ARG A 40 -14.54 7.84 -14.95
N CYS A 41 -14.16 7.17 -16.02
CA CYS A 41 -14.63 7.48 -17.36
C CYS A 41 -16.17 7.39 -17.41
N PRO A 42 -16.89 8.39 -17.96
CA PRO A 42 -18.35 8.34 -18.10
C PRO A 42 -18.86 7.19 -18.99
N ILE A 43 -18.02 6.65 -19.88
CA ILE A 43 -18.41 5.64 -20.87
C ILE A 43 -18.12 4.23 -20.34
N CYS A 44 -16.85 3.95 -20.01
CA CYS A 44 -16.44 2.61 -19.61
C CYS A 44 -16.30 2.42 -18.09
N ASN A 45 -16.51 3.48 -17.29
CA ASN A 45 -16.32 3.47 -15.83
C ASN A 45 -14.88 3.13 -15.38
N ASP A 46 -13.90 3.21 -16.28
CA ASP A 46 -12.50 2.97 -15.96
C ASP A 46 -11.96 4.07 -15.02
N THR A 47 -11.20 3.65 -14.02
CA THR A 47 -10.61 4.52 -12.99
C THR A 47 -9.29 5.15 -13.42
N GLY A 48 -8.74 4.80 -14.58
CA GLY A 48 -7.43 5.31 -15.04
C GLY A 48 -6.27 4.91 -14.11
N LEU A 49 -6.50 3.88 -13.31
CA LEU A 49 -5.47 3.23 -12.52
C LEU A 49 -5.18 1.95 -13.27
N SER A 50 -4.02 1.88 -13.94
CA SER A 50 -3.63 0.68 -14.67
C SER A 50 -3.94 -0.57 -13.82
N GLU A 51 -4.81 -1.46 -14.32
CA GLU A 51 -5.14 -2.72 -13.66
C GLU A 51 -3.91 -3.64 -13.50
N SER A 52 -2.78 -3.23 -14.08
CA SER A 52 -1.49 -3.94 -14.04
C SER A 52 -0.81 -3.98 -12.67
N VAL A 53 -1.26 -3.20 -11.68
CA VAL A 53 -0.72 -3.29 -10.32
C VAL A 53 -1.59 -4.26 -9.52
N PRO A 54 -1.08 -5.46 -9.17
CA PRO A 54 -1.83 -6.37 -8.32
C PRO A 54 -2.20 -5.63 -7.03
N LYS A 55 -3.47 -5.68 -6.63
CA LYS A 55 -3.92 -5.22 -5.31
C LYS A 55 -3.22 -6.09 -4.26
N ARG A 56 -2.05 -5.65 -3.81
CA ARG A 56 -1.29 -6.36 -2.78
C ARG A 56 -1.97 -6.16 -1.44
N THR A 57 -2.08 -7.25 -0.68
CA THR A 57 -2.40 -7.12 0.74
C THR A 57 -1.28 -6.33 1.44
N GLY A 58 -1.60 -5.68 2.56
CA GLY A 58 -0.58 -4.97 3.35
C GLY A 58 0.60 -5.89 3.74
N GLU A 59 0.35 -7.18 3.93
CA GLU A 59 1.40 -8.15 4.25
C GLU A 59 2.35 -8.44 3.08
N GLU A 60 1.82 -8.58 1.86
CA GLU A 60 2.62 -8.78 0.65
C GLU A 60 3.51 -7.56 0.37
N SER A 61 2.96 -6.36 0.54
CA SER A 61 3.72 -5.11 0.44
C SER A 61 4.89 -5.08 1.41
N ILE A 62 4.66 -5.46 2.68
CA ILE A 62 5.73 -5.53 3.69
C ILE A 62 6.80 -6.57 3.32
N LYS A 63 6.41 -7.74 2.78
CA LYS A 63 7.38 -8.78 2.35
C LYS A 63 8.30 -8.24 1.24
N LEU A 64 7.73 -7.56 0.24
CA LEU A 64 8.50 -6.97 -0.85
C LEU A 64 9.44 -5.88 -0.35
N ILE A 65 8.96 -5.00 0.52
CA ILE A 65 9.77 -3.91 1.08
C ILE A 65 10.92 -4.47 1.91
N LYS A 66 10.70 -5.51 2.72
CA LYS A 66 11.77 -6.22 3.42
C LYS A 66 12.80 -6.83 2.45
N ALA A 67 12.36 -7.35 1.30
CA ALA A 67 13.26 -7.88 0.28
C ALA A 67 14.08 -6.77 -0.41
N GLN A 68 13.48 -5.61 -0.69
CA GLN A 68 14.17 -4.45 -1.27
C GLN A 68 15.19 -3.85 -0.29
N PHE A 69 14.85 -3.79 1.00
CA PHE A 69 15.75 -3.35 2.06
C PHE A 69 17.03 -4.21 2.09
N ARG A 70 16.89 -5.54 1.98
CA ARG A 70 18.05 -6.46 1.91
C ARG A 70 18.92 -6.24 0.67
N LYS A 71 18.33 -5.72 -0.42
CA LYS A 71 19.02 -5.41 -1.68
C LYS A 71 19.59 -3.98 -1.70
N GLY A 72 19.40 -3.19 -0.64
CA GLY A 72 19.87 -1.80 -0.56
C GLY A 72 19.13 -0.81 -1.47
N LYS A 73 17.94 -1.16 -1.97
CA LYS A 73 17.18 -0.35 -2.95
C LYS A 73 16.08 0.52 -2.33
N THR A 74 16.21 0.86 -1.06
CA THR A 74 15.18 1.61 -0.30
C THR A 74 15.62 3.03 -0.01
N ASN A 75 14.67 3.97 0.05
CA ASN A 75 14.94 5.34 0.50
C ASN A 75 15.35 5.36 2.00
N GLU A 76 15.93 6.47 2.44
CA GLU A 76 16.43 6.62 3.83
C GLU A 76 15.30 6.42 4.86
N THR A 77 14.11 6.97 4.59
CA THR A 77 12.94 6.89 5.49
C THR A 77 12.44 5.46 5.66
N THR A 78 12.28 4.70 4.57
CA THR A 78 11.87 3.29 4.62
C THR A 78 12.95 2.44 5.28
N THR A 79 14.22 2.74 5.04
CA THR A 79 15.37 2.05 5.67
C THR A 79 15.30 2.15 7.20
N LYS A 80 15.08 3.36 7.73
CA LYS A 80 14.91 3.59 9.17
C LYS A 80 13.69 2.86 9.74
N LEU A 81 12.55 2.90 9.04
CA LEU A 81 11.32 2.26 9.48
C LEU A 81 11.42 0.73 9.48
N VAL A 82 11.99 0.13 8.42
CA VAL A 82 12.19 -1.31 8.32
C VAL A 82 13.19 -1.81 9.37
N ALA A 83 14.26 -1.07 9.64
CA ALA A 83 15.18 -1.40 10.72
C ALA A 83 14.49 -1.37 12.10
N LYS A 84 13.63 -0.37 12.36
CA LYS A 84 12.82 -0.29 13.58
C LYS A 84 11.82 -1.46 13.66
N LEU A 85 11.22 -1.85 12.53
CA LEU A 85 10.32 -3.00 12.45
C LEU A 85 11.03 -4.30 12.86
N TYR A 86 12.23 -4.58 12.31
CA TYR A 86 13.01 -5.77 12.69
C TYR A 86 13.34 -5.79 14.20
N LYS A 87 13.79 -4.66 14.75
CA LYS A 87 14.06 -4.55 16.20
C LYS A 87 12.81 -4.83 17.04
N THR A 88 11.65 -4.36 16.59
CA THR A 88 10.39 -4.51 17.32
C THR A 88 9.83 -5.93 17.20
N GLU A 89 9.96 -6.57 16.04
CA GLU A 89 9.62 -7.98 15.82
C GLU A 89 10.49 -8.90 16.70
N ALA A 90 11.78 -8.61 16.83
CA ALA A 90 12.67 -9.35 17.74
C ALA A 90 12.22 -9.26 19.21
N LYS A 91 11.81 -8.06 19.67
CA LYS A 91 11.24 -7.87 21.02
C LYS A 91 9.95 -8.66 21.21
N LEU A 92 9.10 -8.78 20.18
CA LEU A 92 7.88 -9.58 20.26
C LEU A 92 8.21 -11.07 20.43
N VAL A 93 9.22 -11.58 19.72
CA VAL A 93 9.69 -12.96 19.85
C VAL A 93 10.19 -13.24 21.26
N ASP A 94 10.99 -12.34 21.83
CA ASP A 94 11.48 -12.45 23.20
C ASP A 94 10.33 -12.49 24.23
N VAL A 95 9.36 -11.58 24.13
CA VAL A 95 8.18 -11.59 25.00
C VAL A 95 7.35 -12.87 24.85
N LYS A 96 7.22 -13.41 23.63
CA LYS A 96 6.55 -14.71 23.42
C LYS A 96 7.29 -15.85 24.11
N LYS A 97 8.63 -15.86 24.09
CA LYS A 97 9.44 -16.85 24.82
C LYS A 97 9.23 -16.73 26.32
N GLN A 98 9.18 -15.50 26.87
CA GLN A 98 8.90 -15.26 28.28
C GLN A 98 7.52 -15.79 28.68
N ILE A 99 6.50 -15.59 27.85
CA ILE A 99 5.15 -16.15 28.09
C ILE A 99 5.19 -17.67 28.09
N THR A 100 5.89 -18.30 27.14
CA THR A 100 6.04 -19.76 27.11
C THR A 100 6.75 -20.28 28.36
N SER A 101 7.84 -19.62 28.77
CA SER A 101 8.59 -19.98 29.98
C SER A 101 7.76 -19.84 31.26
N LEU A 102 6.88 -18.83 31.32
CA LEU A 102 6.01 -18.61 32.47
C LEU A 102 4.99 -19.74 32.65
N LYS A 103 4.55 -20.38 31.56
CA LYS A 103 3.59 -21.52 31.64
C LYS A 103 4.15 -22.73 32.37
N SER A 104 5.47 -22.90 32.38
CA SER A 104 6.17 -23.97 33.10
C SER A 104 6.67 -23.57 34.49
N GLU A 105 6.50 -22.29 34.88
CA GLU A 105 6.96 -21.78 36.17
C GLU A 105 5.99 -22.21 37.27
N HIS A 106 6.53 -22.70 38.39
CA HIS A 106 5.76 -23.08 39.57
C HIS A 106 6.02 -22.06 40.68
N GLY A 107 4.98 -21.62 41.38
CA GLY A 107 5.12 -20.59 42.41
C GLY A 107 3.77 -20.10 42.93
N ILE A 108 3.79 -18.98 43.64
CA ILE A 108 2.58 -18.35 44.17
C ILE A 108 1.70 -17.90 43.00
N PHE A 109 0.47 -18.41 42.96
CA PHE A 109 -0.50 -18.14 41.88
C PHE A 109 -0.67 -16.64 41.60
N ARG A 110 -0.77 -15.82 42.66
CA ARG A 110 -0.91 -14.36 42.55
C ARG A 110 0.27 -13.71 41.81
N ASP A 111 1.49 -14.15 42.07
CA ASP A 111 2.69 -13.58 41.46
C ASP A 111 2.81 -13.99 40.00
N LEU A 112 2.48 -15.25 39.69
CA LEU A 112 2.43 -15.75 38.31
C LEU A 112 1.39 -14.98 37.47
N LEU A 113 0.20 -14.71 38.02
CA LEU A 113 -0.81 -13.89 37.35
C LEU A 113 -0.34 -12.46 37.10
N LEU A 114 0.35 -11.84 38.06
CA LEU A 114 0.89 -10.48 37.90
C LEU A 114 1.97 -10.45 36.80
N LYS A 115 2.87 -11.44 36.78
CA LYS A 115 3.88 -11.61 35.71
C LYS A 115 3.20 -11.80 34.36
N GLU A 116 2.21 -12.68 34.29
CA GLU A 116 1.46 -12.97 33.07
C GLU A 116 0.82 -11.70 32.52
N ARG A 117 0.06 -10.96 33.34
CA ARG A 117 -0.60 -9.72 32.93
C ARG A 117 0.39 -8.68 32.38
N LYS A 118 1.56 -8.55 33.02
CA LYS A 118 2.63 -7.65 32.55
C LYS A 118 3.15 -8.07 31.17
N LEU A 119 3.40 -9.36 30.96
CA LEU A 119 3.87 -9.87 29.67
C LEU A 119 2.83 -9.71 28.56
N TRP A 120 1.55 -9.97 28.84
CA TRP A 120 0.47 -9.77 27.87
C TRP A 120 0.26 -8.29 27.52
N SER A 121 0.33 -7.39 28.51
CA SER A 121 0.28 -5.94 28.27
C SER A 121 1.45 -5.49 27.38
N LYS A 122 2.67 -5.95 27.69
CA LYS A 122 3.87 -5.66 26.88
C LYS A 122 3.74 -6.21 25.46
N ARG A 123 3.25 -7.45 25.31
CA ARG A 123 2.96 -8.07 24.00
C ARG A 123 1.98 -7.23 23.19
N ARG A 124 0.88 -6.78 23.81
CA ARG A 124 -0.13 -5.94 23.16
C ARG A 124 0.45 -4.60 22.70
N SER A 125 1.20 -3.93 23.57
CA SER A 125 1.88 -2.67 23.24
C SER A 125 2.83 -2.83 22.05
N ILE A 126 3.69 -3.85 22.06
CA ILE A 126 4.62 -4.14 20.96
C ILE A 126 3.88 -4.45 19.65
N ASN A 127 2.80 -5.24 19.71
CA ASN A 127 1.99 -5.54 18.53
C ASN A 127 1.37 -4.29 17.91
N ASN A 128 0.85 -3.37 18.72
CA ASN A 128 0.29 -2.11 18.22
C ASN A 128 1.36 -1.30 17.48
N VAL A 129 2.56 -1.19 18.06
CA VAL A 129 3.70 -0.51 17.40
C VAL A 129 4.07 -1.19 16.08
N ILE A 130 4.04 -2.53 16.00
CA ILE A 130 4.30 -3.26 14.75
C ILE A 130 3.23 -2.95 13.71
N ILE A 131 1.95 -2.92 14.11
CA ILE A 131 0.85 -2.59 13.21
C ILE A 131 1.02 -1.17 12.66
N ASP A 132 1.33 -0.21 13.52
CA ASP A 132 1.53 1.19 13.11
C ASP A 132 2.75 1.33 12.19
N LEU A 133 3.87 0.68 12.51
CA LEU A 133 5.05 0.66 11.63
C LEU A 133 4.73 0.04 10.27
N LYS A 134 4.00 -1.08 10.22
CA LYS A 134 3.58 -1.69 8.96
C LYS A 134 2.69 -0.75 8.15
N ARG A 135 1.74 -0.07 8.80
CA ARG A 135 0.88 0.94 8.16
C ARG A 135 1.69 2.09 7.59
N SER A 136 2.61 2.67 8.37
CA SER A 136 3.48 3.77 7.90
C SER A 136 4.35 3.34 6.72
N ILE A 137 4.93 2.15 6.76
CA ILE A 137 5.75 1.60 5.68
C ILE A 137 4.91 1.41 4.41
N VAL A 138 3.73 0.80 4.52
CA VAL A 138 2.83 0.62 3.37
C VAL A 138 2.39 1.97 2.82
N GLN A 139 2.03 2.94 3.67
CA GLN A 139 1.61 4.25 3.21
C GLN A 139 2.72 5.00 2.46
N ILE A 140 3.96 4.93 2.94
CA ILE A 140 5.11 5.54 2.25
C ILE A 140 5.34 4.88 0.89
N CYS A 141 5.28 3.54 0.81
CA CYS A 141 5.53 2.79 -0.42
C CYS A 141 4.33 2.69 -1.38
N VAL A 142 3.12 3.03 -0.93
CA VAL A 142 1.95 3.22 -1.82
C VAL A 142 2.01 4.62 -2.45
N MET A 143 2.62 5.59 -1.76
CA MET A 143 2.81 6.96 -2.28
C MET A 143 4.04 7.09 -3.18
N SER A 144 5.12 6.35 -2.92
CA SER A 144 6.21 6.15 -3.86
C SER A 144 6.05 4.79 -4.48
N GLU A 145 5.42 4.74 -5.65
CA GLU A 145 5.31 3.56 -6.51
C GLU A 145 6.45 2.58 -6.23
N LEU A 146 6.10 1.34 -5.86
CA LEU A 146 7.00 0.20 -5.94
C LEU A 146 7.46 0.08 -7.40
N ILE A 147 8.47 0.88 -7.73
CA ILE A 147 9.38 0.91 -8.86
C ILE A 147 8.89 -0.03 -9.92
N LEU A 148 8.25 0.54 -10.97
CA LEU A 148 8.08 -0.05 -12.29
C LEU A 148 8.91 -1.33 -12.43
N VAL A 149 8.21 -2.43 -12.16
CA VAL A 149 8.39 -3.75 -12.74
C VAL A 149 9.59 -3.78 -13.68
N THR A 150 10.71 -4.28 -13.17
CA THR A 150 11.73 -5.03 -13.92
C THR A 150 11.81 -4.69 -15.41
N LYS A 151 12.66 -3.75 -15.84
CA LYS A 151 13.02 -3.59 -17.26
C LYS A 151 11.79 -3.65 -18.19
N LYS A 152 10.99 -2.59 -18.33
CA LYS A 152 10.22 -2.46 -19.58
C LYS A 152 11.30 -2.42 -20.67
N LYS A 153 11.52 -3.55 -21.34
CA LYS A 153 12.25 -3.65 -22.61
C LYS A 153 11.46 -2.77 -23.58
N ILE A 154 11.72 -1.46 -23.55
CA ILE A 154 11.33 -0.55 -24.60
C ILE A 154 12.46 -0.62 -25.62
N TYR A 155 12.50 -1.74 -26.35
CA TYR A 155 13.09 -1.85 -27.67
C TYR A 155 12.36 -3.01 -28.35
N ARG A 156 11.87 -2.74 -29.58
CA ARG A 156 11.09 -3.55 -30.54
C ARG A 156 9.62 -3.07 -30.61
N ASN A 157 9.15 -2.37 -31.64
CA ASN A 157 9.63 -2.28 -33.02
C ASN A 157 9.52 -0.85 -33.57
N ILE A 158 10.66 -0.33 -34.04
CA ILE A 158 10.69 0.51 -35.23
C ILE A 158 10.55 -0.47 -36.39
N THR A 159 9.43 -0.41 -37.08
CA THR A 159 9.26 -0.86 -38.47
C THR A 159 8.26 0.09 -39.08
#